data_AF-A0A9D4UE82-F1
#
_entry.id   AF-A0A9D4UE82-F1
#
_cell.length_a   1.000
_cell.length_b   1.000
_cell.length_c   1.000
_cell.angle_alpha   90.00
_cell.angle_beta   90.00
_cell.angle_gamma   90.00
#
_symmetry.space_group_name_H-M   'P 1'
#
loop_
_entity.id
_entity.type
_entity.pdbx_description
1 polymer ?
#
loop_
_entity_poly.entity_id
_entity_poly.type
_entity_poly.pdbx_seq_one_letter_code
_entity_poly.pdbx_strand_id
1 'polypeptide(L)'
;MARSKRTYKKSKPTVKVGLPSRKPFKPRPATPLPANAVLNSAEWDESASLLRNYKSLGIVNNPNFLGARSSSKETVVSQSLQVPNACEDMASDDGSDVENDDLKSVLGKKRRDGEHAPLKRLTKMQRVYVSRLIVKHKDDYKAMARDLKLNKMQHPPAALEKLCKRFVAYEKLPNNESS
;
A
#
# COMPACT_ATOMS: atom_id res chain seq x y z
N MET A 1 -4.32 -63.78 3.68
CA MET A 1 -3.95 -63.27 5.02
C MET A 1 -2.95 -62.13 4.88
N ALA A 2 -3.39 -60.88 5.10
CA ALA A 2 -2.50 -59.72 5.00
C ALA A 2 -1.60 -59.65 6.24
N ARG A 3 -0.29 -59.88 6.07
CA ARG A 3 0.70 -59.72 7.16
C ARG A 3 1.06 -58.23 7.34
N SER A 4 1.34 -57.83 8.58
CA SER A 4 1.78 -56.46 8.91
C SER A 4 3.02 -56.06 8.10
N LYS A 5 3.00 -54.86 7.50
CA LYS A 5 4.16 -54.30 6.77
C LYS A 5 5.42 -54.24 7.64
N ARG A 6 5.27 -54.13 8.97
CA ARG A 6 6.41 -54.09 9.91
C ARG A 6 7.13 -55.44 10.01
N THR A 7 6.39 -56.55 10.05
CA THR A 7 6.99 -57.90 10.13
C THR A 7 7.61 -58.29 8.80
N TYR A 8 6.96 -57.94 7.69
CA TYR A 8 7.47 -58.17 6.33
C TYR A 8 8.81 -57.46 6.07
N LYS A 9 8.95 -56.21 6.54
CA LYS A 9 10.21 -55.44 6.43
C LYS A 9 11.35 -55.99 7.30
N LYS A 10 11.04 -56.73 8.37
CA LYS A 10 12.05 -57.36 9.24
C LYS A 10 12.54 -58.70 8.67
N SER A 11 11.65 -59.46 8.02
CA SER A 11 11.96 -60.80 7.52
C SER A 11 12.69 -60.80 6.17
N LYS A 12 12.65 -59.70 5.41
CA LYS A 12 13.35 -59.58 4.13
C LYS A 12 14.62 -58.75 4.31
N PRO A 13 15.83 -59.32 4.12
CA PRO A 13 17.05 -58.54 4.11
C PRO A 13 17.02 -57.60 2.90
N THR A 14 17.03 -56.28 3.15
CA THR A 14 17.15 -55.27 2.09
C THR A 14 18.53 -54.65 2.13
N VAL A 15 19.12 -54.46 0.96
CA VAL A 15 20.39 -53.73 0.80
C VAL A 15 20.15 -52.28 1.22
N LYS A 16 20.79 -51.85 2.32
CA LYS A 16 20.71 -50.47 2.81
C LYS A 16 21.62 -49.58 1.98
N VAL A 17 21.08 -49.00 0.91
CA VAL A 17 21.72 -47.88 0.21
C VAL A 17 21.48 -46.62 1.05
N GLY A 18 22.47 -46.22 1.85
CA GLY A 18 22.39 -45.01 2.67
C GLY A 18 22.43 -43.76 1.79
N LEU A 19 21.54 -42.80 2.04
CA LEU A 19 21.67 -41.47 1.42
C LEU A 19 22.96 -40.81 1.93
N PRO A 20 23.79 -40.24 1.05
CA PRO A 20 24.95 -39.47 1.50
C PRO A 20 24.50 -38.35 2.45
N SER A 21 25.29 -38.10 3.50
CA SER A 21 24.92 -37.15 4.55
C SER A 21 24.60 -35.79 3.93
N ARG A 22 23.51 -35.17 4.37
CA ARG A 22 23.17 -33.80 3.94
C ARG A 22 24.36 -32.89 4.25
N LYS A 23 24.86 -32.18 3.22
CA LYS A 23 25.89 -31.16 3.41
C LYS A 23 25.39 -30.11 4.42
N PRO A 24 26.26 -29.56 5.28
CA PRO A 24 25.87 -28.49 6.20
C PRO A 24 25.33 -27.30 5.41
N PHE A 25 24.27 -26.69 5.93
CA PHE A 25 23.68 -25.49 5.33
C PHE A 25 24.72 -24.37 5.35
N LYS A 26 25.04 -23.82 4.18
CA LYS A 26 25.86 -22.63 4.05
C LYS A 26 24.93 -21.43 3.88
N PRO A 27 24.93 -20.45 4.81
CA PRO A 27 24.13 -19.25 4.63
C PRO A 27 24.59 -18.51 3.37
N ARG A 28 23.62 -18.00 2.60
CA ARG A 28 23.93 -17.12 1.45
C ARG A 28 24.38 -15.75 1.98
N PRO A 29 25.30 -15.05 1.28
CA PRO A 29 25.68 -13.69 1.67
C PRO A 29 24.45 -12.78 1.68
N ALA A 30 24.45 -11.81 2.60
CA ALA A 30 23.36 -10.86 2.76
C ALA A 30 23.15 -10.07 1.46
N THR A 31 21.91 -9.98 1.00
CA THR A 31 21.54 -9.04 -0.06
C THR A 31 21.53 -7.63 0.53
N PRO A 32 22.12 -6.62 -0.14
CA PRO A 32 22.09 -5.25 0.36
C PRO A 32 20.64 -4.80 0.51
N LEU A 33 20.33 -4.18 1.64
CA LEU A 33 19.00 -3.65 1.92
C LEU A 33 18.61 -2.55 0.92
N PRO A 34 17.32 -2.41 0.58
CA PRO A 34 16.86 -1.25 -0.17
C PRO A 34 17.15 0.02 0.65
N ALA A 35 17.74 1.02 0.00
CA ALA A 35 18.21 2.26 0.61
C ALA A 35 17.04 3.14 1.07
N ASN A 36 16.39 2.78 2.17
CA ASN A 36 15.39 3.60 2.85
C ASN A 36 16.08 4.33 4.00
N ALA A 37 15.91 5.66 4.09
CA ALA A 37 16.68 6.55 4.97
C ALA A 37 16.72 6.15 6.46
N VAL A 38 15.69 5.44 6.95
CA VAL A 38 15.60 4.95 8.34
C VAL A 38 16.66 3.89 8.66
N LEU A 39 17.07 3.08 7.67
CA LEU A 39 18.13 2.08 7.83
C LEU A 39 19.54 2.69 7.76
N ASN A 40 19.70 3.88 7.18
CA ASN A 40 21.01 4.54 7.09
C ASN A 40 21.44 5.17 8.42
N SER A 41 20.48 5.53 9.28
CA SER A 41 20.75 6.05 10.63
C SER A 41 20.87 4.98 11.70
N ALA A 42 20.41 3.75 11.42
CA ALA A 42 20.35 2.69 12.39
C ALA A 42 21.38 1.59 12.08
N GLU A 43 22.07 1.11 13.11
CA GLU A 43 23.11 0.09 13.00
C GLU A 43 22.51 -1.25 12.55
N TRP A 44 22.50 -1.50 11.24
CA TRP A 44 22.12 -2.79 10.68
C TRP A 44 23.30 -3.76 10.74
N ASP A 45 23.22 -4.78 11.60
CA ASP A 45 24.25 -5.82 11.71
C ASP A 45 24.06 -6.87 10.60
N GLU A 46 25.01 -6.94 9.66
CA GLU A 46 25.00 -7.91 8.55
C GLU A 46 25.12 -9.37 9.01
N SER A 47 25.69 -9.59 10.19
CA SER A 47 25.94 -10.93 10.74
C SER A 47 24.78 -11.46 11.59
N ALA A 48 23.94 -10.55 12.09
CA ALA A 48 22.80 -10.89 12.91
C ALA A 48 21.61 -11.44 12.10
N SER A 49 20.72 -12.15 12.78
CA SER A 49 19.46 -12.60 12.17
C SER A 49 18.54 -11.41 11.91
N LEU A 50 17.73 -11.50 10.85
CA LEU A 50 16.70 -10.50 10.52
C LEU A 50 15.81 -10.15 11.72
N LEU A 51 15.48 -11.15 12.54
CA LEU A 51 14.64 -10.97 13.72
C LEU A 51 15.33 -10.13 14.81
N ARG A 52 16.65 -10.25 14.98
CA ARG A 52 17.43 -9.44 15.92
C ARG A 52 17.54 -7.99 15.45
N ASN A 53 17.77 -7.78 14.15
CA ASN A 53 17.85 -6.44 13.58
C ASN A 53 16.50 -5.71 13.63
N TYR A 54 15.39 -6.37 13.28
CA TYR A 54 14.08 -5.75 13.43
C TYR A 54 13.75 -5.45 14.90
N LYS A 55 14.15 -6.32 15.82
CA LYS A 55 13.96 -6.10 17.26
C LYS A 55 14.74 -4.89 17.78
N SER A 56 15.97 -4.66 17.34
CA SER A 56 16.74 -3.45 17.74
C SER A 56 16.11 -2.17 17.20
N LEU A 57 15.48 -2.24 16.03
CA LEU A 57 14.73 -1.14 15.42
C LEU A 57 13.34 -0.92 16.03
N GLY A 58 12.88 -1.80 16.93
CA GLY A 58 11.51 -1.78 17.45
C GLY A 58 10.45 -2.17 16.40
N ILE A 59 10.86 -2.77 15.28
CA ILE A 59 10.00 -3.21 14.18
C ILE A 59 9.65 -4.69 14.37
N VAL A 60 8.44 -5.05 14.00
CA VAL A 60 7.96 -6.43 14.11
C VAL A 60 8.22 -7.17 12.79
N ASN A 61 9.00 -8.25 12.84
CA ASN A 61 9.36 -9.04 11.65
C ASN A 61 8.15 -9.73 10.99
N ASN A 62 7.14 -10.15 11.75
CA ASN A 62 5.91 -10.71 11.20
C ASN A 62 4.68 -10.11 11.90
N PRO A 63 3.89 -9.28 11.19
CA PRO A 63 2.75 -8.58 11.76
C PRO A 63 1.61 -9.51 12.16
N ASN A 64 1.52 -10.72 11.58
CA ASN A 64 0.49 -11.68 11.97
C ASN A 64 0.71 -12.26 13.38
N PHE A 65 1.89 -12.08 13.97
CA PHE A 65 2.13 -12.40 15.39
C PHE A 65 1.67 -11.28 16.33
N LEU A 66 1.30 -10.11 15.81
CA LEU A 66 0.67 -9.06 16.61
C LEU A 66 -0.76 -9.51 16.91
N GLY A 67 -0.99 -9.96 18.16
CA GLY A 67 -2.28 -10.45 18.62
C GLY A 67 -2.46 -11.98 18.54
N ALA A 68 -1.48 -12.73 18.03
CA ALA A 68 -1.52 -14.19 18.12
C ALA A 68 -1.29 -14.62 19.59
N ARG A 69 -2.25 -15.36 20.16
CA ARG A 69 -2.18 -15.89 21.54
C ARG A 69 -1.08 -16.94 21.76
N SER A 70 -0.35 -17.33 20.71
CA SER A 70 0.75 -18.30 20.80
C SER A 70 2.05 -17.57 21.14
N SER A 71 2.33 -17.48 22.44
CA SER A 71 3.58 -16.98 22.99
C SER A 71 4.76 -17.87 22.54
N SER A 72 5.53 -17.41 21.56
CA SER A 72 6.90 -17.89 21.35
C SER A 72 7.85 -17.02 22.17
N LYS A 73 9.05 -17.53 22.51
CA LYS A 73 10.05 -16.77 23.29
C LYS A 73 10.52 -15.47 22.60
N GLU A 74 10.18 -15.31 21.32
CA GLU A 74 10.58 -14.21 20.45
C GLU A 74 9.44 -13.21 20.20
N THR A 75 8.22 -13.48 20.70
CA THR A 75 7.10 -12.54 20.57
C THR A 75 7.25 -11.42 21.60
N VAL A 76 7.39 -10.19 21.14
CA VAL A 76 7.32 -9.01 22.01
C VAL A 76 5.84 -8.78 22.33
N VAL A 77 5.42 -9.22 23.52
CA VAL A 77 4.10 -8.86 24.09
C VAL A 77 4.30 -7.53 24.83
N SER A 78 4.30 -6.41 24.10
CA SER A 78 4.24 -5.09 24.72
C SER A 78 2.78 -4.74 25.00
N GLN A 79 2.42 -4.69 26.29
CA GLN A 79 1.07 -4.32 26.74
C GLN A 79 0.65 -2.92 26.23
N SER A 80 1.61 -2.02 25.99
CA SER A 80 1.36 -0.69 25.43
C SER A 80 0.86 -0.70 23.97
N LEU A 81 1.11 -1.76 23.19
CA LEU A 81 0.65 -1.91 21.80
C LEU A 81 -0.69 -2.64 21.69
N GLN A 82 -1.25 -3.14 22.79
CA GLN A 82 -2.45 -3.98 22.83
C GLN A 82 -3.69 -3.25 23.35
N VAL A 83 -3.56 -1.97 23.69
CA VAL A 83 -4.70 -1.11 24.02
C VAL A 83 -5.07 -0.32 22.76
N PRO A 84 -6.34 -0.31 22.32
CA PRO A 84 -6.76 0.67 21.33
C PRO A 84 -6.59 2.05 21.97
N ASN A 85 -5.64 2.85 21.47
CA ASN A 85 -5.45 4.23 21.91
C ASN A 85 -6.78 4.99 21.82
N ALA A 86 -7.46 5.13 22.95
CA ALA A 86 -8.47 6.16 23.13
C ALA A 86 -7.70 7.47 23.32
N CYS A 87 -7.99 8.45 22.45
CA CYS A 87 -7.86 9.91 22.62
C CYS A 87 -6.83 10.38 23.68
N GLU A 88 -5.82 11.19 23.39
CA GLU A 88 -5.86 12.55 22.83
C GLU A 88 -4.41 12.93 22.45
N ASP A 89 -4.21 13.80 21.45
CA ASP A 89 -3.13 14.80 21.41
C ASP A 89 -3.16 15.55 20.06
N MET A 90 -3.80 16.72 20.07
CA MET A 90 -3.79 17.70 18.97
C MET A 90 -2.57 18.61 19.16
N ALA A 91 -1.39 18.14 18.77
CA ALA A 91 -0.23 19.02 18.58
C ALA A 91 -0.12 19.39 17.10
N SER A 92 -0.18 20.69 16.79
CA SER A 92 0.17 21.22 15.46
C SER A 92 1.63 20.88 15.16
N ASP A 93 1.83 19.85 14.34
CA ASP A 93 3.15 19.33 13.96
C ASP A 93 3.60 19.94 12.62
N ASP A 94 4.61 20.81 12.70
CA ASP A 94 5.34 21.44 11.59
C ASP A 94 6.22 20.39 10.89
N GLY A 95 5.56 19.41 10.26
CA GLY A 95 6.20 18.22 9.72
C GLY A 95 7.00 18.49 8.45
N SER A 96 8.33 18.43 8.57
CA SER A 96 9.30 18.48 7.48
C SER A 96 9.29 17.23 6.59
N ASP A 97 9.68 17.41 5.33
CA ASP A 97 9.64 16.50 4.16
C ASP A 97 10.50 15.21 4.23
N VAL A 98 11.04 14.84 5.39
CA VAL A 98 12.05 13.78 5.52
C VAL A 98 11.50 12.44 6.03
N GLU A 99 10.24 12.40 6.50
CA GLU A 99 9.66 11.20 7.10
C GLU A 99 8.92 10.31 6.08
N ASN A 100 9.27 9.03 6.07
CA ASN A 100 8.71 8.01 5.16
C ASN A 100 7.23 7.71 5.45
N ASP A 101 6.46 7.45 4.39
CA ASP A 101 5.01 7.20 4.42
C ASP A 101 4.56 6.07 5.37
N ASP A 102 5.42 5.08 5.59
CA ASP A 102 5.13 3.97 6.49
C ASP A 102 5.05 4.43 7.95
N LEU A 103 5.96 5.31 8.37
CA LEU A 103 5.97 5.89 9.73
C LEU A 103 4.76 6.78 9.96
N LYS A 104 4.35 7.52 8.92
CA LYS A 104 3.16 8.37 8.92
C LYS A 104 1.88 7.55 9.12
N SER A 105 1.80 6.37 8.50
CA SER A 105 0.67 5.44 8.65
C SER A 105 0.60 4.80 10.04
N VAL A 106 1.75 4.46 10.63
CA VAL A 106 1.86 3.86 11.96
C VAL A 106 1.50 4.85 13.07
N LEU A 107 1.88 6.12 12.91
CA LEU A 107 1.61 7.20 13.87
C LEU A 107 0.21 7.82 13.73
N GLY A 108 -0.62 7.34 12.78
CA GLY A 108 -1.97 7.86 12.53
C GLY A 108 -2.01 9.26 11.89
N LYS A 109 -0.87 9.76 11.41
CA LYS A 109 -0.79 11.05 10.70
C LYS A 109 -1.41 10.89 9.30
N LYS A 110 -2.28 11.83 8.90
CA LYS A 110 -2.79 11.87 7.51
C LYS A 110 -1.63 12.09 6.55
N ARG A 111 -1.52 11.28 5.48
CA ARG A 111 -0.55 11.53 4.40
C ARG A 111 -0.80 12.92 3.81
N ARG A 112 0.26 13.70 3.59
CA ARG A 112 0.16 15.01 2.90
C ARG A 112 0.01 14.83 1.38
N ASP A 113 0.05 13.61 0.85
CA ASP A 113 -0.29 13.30 -0.55
C ASP A 113 -1.72 13.73 -0.95
N GLY A 114 -2.45 14.34 -0.02
CA GLY A 114 -3.57 15.25 -0.28
C GLY A 114 -3.20 16.57 -0.97
N GLU A 115 -2.00 16.75 -1.55
CA GLU A 115 -1.94 17.54 -2.77
C GLU A 115 -2.76 16.80 -3.82
N HIS A 116 -4.07 17.09 -3.84
CA HIS A 116 -4.99 16.54 -4.82
C HIS A 116 -4.33 16.66 -6.18
N ALA A 117 -3.99 15.51 -6.77
CA ALA A 117 -3.44 15.45 -8.12
C ALA A 117 -4.28 16.40 -8.98
N PRO A 118 -3.65 17.37 -9.68
CA PRO A 118 -4.37 18.43 -10.35
C PRO A 118 -5.44 17.78 -11.21
N LEU A 119 -6.70 18.23 -11.06
CA LEU A 119 -7.86 17.62 -11.71
C LEU A 119 -7.49 17.26 -13.15
N LYS A 120 -7.66 16.04 -13.64
CA LYS A 120 -7.17 15.71 -15.00
C LYS A 120 -7.75 16.67 -16.07
N ARG A 121 -6.94 17.14 -17.02
CA ARG A 121 -7.42 17.92 -18.19
C ARG A 121 -8.50 17.13 -18.96
N LEU A 122 -9.51 17.83 -19.50
CA LEU A 122 -10.50 17.20 -20.40
C LEU A 122 -9.83 16.85 -21.74
N THR A 123 -10.32 15.79 -22.38
CA THR A 123 -9.89 15.47 -23.76
C THR A 123 -10.41 16.51 -24.75
N LYS A 124 -9.79 16.63 -25.93
CA LYS A 124 -10.22 17.58 -26.98
C LYS A 124 -11.70 17.42 -27.35
N MET A 125 -12.17 16.18 -27.52
CA MET A 125 -13.58 15.90 -27.82
C MET A 125 -14.52 16.24 -26.66
N GLN A 126 -14.12 15.96 -25.42
CA GLN A 126 -14.91 16.35 -24.24
C GLN A 126 -15.03 17.87 -24.13
N ARG A 127 -13.99 18.62 -24.49
CA ARG A 127 -14.02 20.09 -24.49
C ARG A 127 -15.09 20.64 -25.43
N VAL A 128 -15.13 20.16 -26.67
CA VAL A 128 -16.14 20.57 -27.68
C VAL A 128 -17.56 20.15 -27.26
N TYR A 129 -17.68 18.97 -26.65
CA TYR A 129 -18.95 18.49 -26.15
C TYR A 129 -19.49 19.36 -25.00
N VAL A 130 -18.66 19.63 -23.99
CA VAL A 130 -19.03 20.46 -22.83
C VAL A 130 -19.28 21.92 -23.23
N SER A 131 -18.49 22.49 -24.14
CA SER A 131 -18.70 23.87 -24.59
C SER A 131 -20.06 24.07 -25.26
N ARG A 132 -20.53 23.11 -26.08
CA ARG A 132 -21.87 23.15 -26.68
C ARG A 132 -22.99 23.10 -25.64
N LEU A 133 -22.81 22.31 -24.58
CA LEU A 133 -23.78 22.20 -23.49
C LEU A 133 -23.86 23.51 -22.68
N ILE A 134 -22.70 24.09 -22.34
CA ILE A 134 -22.62 25.35 -21.59
C ILE A 134 -23.24 26.51 -22.39
N VAL A 135 -22.97 26.58 -23.71
CA VAL A 135 -23.56 27.62 -24.57
C VAL A 135 -25.09 27.59 -24.56
N LYS A 136 -25.69 26.39 -24.53
CA LYS A 136 -27.16 26.24 -24.59
C LYS A 136 -27.84 26.36 -23.23
N HIS A 137 -27.30 25.74 -22.19
CA HIS A 137 -27.97 25.56 -20.89
C HIS A 137 -27.26 26.24 -19.71
N LYS A 138 -26.10 26.87 -19.94
CA LYS A 138 -25.29 27.57 -18.92
C LYS A 138 -24.95 26.69 -17.71
N ASP A 139 -25.66 26.86 -16.59
CA ASP A 139 -25.42 26.15 -15.32
C ASP A 139 -26.53 25.14 -14.96
N ASP A 140 -27.55 24.98 -15.81
CA ASP A 140 -28.69 24.09 -15.54
C ASP A 140 -28.38 22.63 -15.89
N TYR A 141 -27.68 21.92 -14.99
CA TYR A 141 -27.28 20.53 -15.21
C TYR A 141 -28.46 19.55 -15.41
N LYS A 142 -29.61 19.83 -14.78
CA LYS A 142 -30.82 19.02 -14.95
C LYS A 142 -31.40 19.16 -16.37
N ALA A 143 -31.33 20.36 -16.96
CA ALA A 143 -31.78 20.62 -18.33
C ALA A 143 -30.80 20.00 -19.33
N MET A 144 -29.49 20.12 -19.09
CA MET A 144 -28.46 19.47 -19.90
C MET A 144 -28.62 17.94 -19.93
N ALA A 145 -28.90 17.32 -18.77
CA ALA A 145 -29.10 15.88 -18.69
C ALA A 145 -30.30 15.40 -19.52
N ARG A 146 -31.36 16.21 -19.60
CA ARG A 146 -32.58 15.92 -20.38
C ARG A 146 -32.46 16.23 -21.87
N ASP A 147 -31.40 16.92 -22.31
CA ASP A 147 -31.20 17.27 -23.71
C ASP A 147 -30.73 16.05 -24.52
N LEU A 148 -31.68 15.29 -25.07
CA LEU A 148 -31.40 14.09 -25.85
C LEU A 148 -30.55 14.34 -27.11
N LYS A 149 -30.56 15.57 -27.65
CA LYS A 149 -29.83 15.89 -28.89
C LYS A 149 -28.35 16.16 -28.60
N LEU A 150 -28.07 17.01 -27.60
CA LEU A 150 -26.69 17.35 -27.25
C LEU A 150 -26.08 16.29 -26.33
N ASN A 151 -26.80 15.78 -25.35
CA ASN A 151 -26.35 14.72 -24.45
C ASN A 151 -26.60 13.32 -25.03
N LYS A 152 -26.00 13.03 -26.19
CA LYS A 152 -26.17 11.73 -26.88
C LYS A 152 -25.71 10.53 -26.03
N MET A 153 -24.71 10.74 -25.17
CA MET A 153 -24.18 9.73 -24.25
C MET A 153 -24.98 9.59 -22.95
N GLN A 154 -26.07 10.35 -22.80
CA GLN A 154 -26.99 10.30 -21.65
C GLN A 154 -26.28 10.40 -20.29
N HIS A 155 -25.32 11.31 -20.17
CA HIS A 155 -24.62 11.52 -18.90
C HIS A 155 -25.58 11.98 -17.79
N PRO A 156 -25.45 11.42 -16.56
CA PRO A 156 -26.23 11.87 -15.42
C PRO A 156 -25.82 13.29 -14.99
N PRO A 157 -26.69 14.04 -14.31
CA PRO A 157 -26.44 15.46 -13.98
C PRO A 157 -25.15 15.66 -13.15
N ALA A 158 -24.84 14.75 -12.22
CA ALA A 158 -23.62 14.81 -11.41
C ALA A 158 -22.33 14.60 -12.23
N ALA A 159 -22.40 13.84 -13.33
CA ALA A 159 -21.25 13.67 -14.22
C ALA A 159 -21.02 14.93 -15.06
N LEU A 160 -22.10 15.55 -15.55
CA LEU A 160 -22.04 16.83 -16.27
C LEU A 160 -21.49 17.94 -15.38
N GLU A 161 -21.92 18.00 -14.11
CA GLU A 161 -21.39 18.95 -13.13
C GLU A 161 -19.87 18.80 -12.96
N LYS A 162 -19.36 17.58 -12.79
CA LYS A 162 -17.91 17.32 -12.69
C LYS A 162 -17.15 17.73 -13.96
N LEU A 163 -17.73 17.49 -15.13
CA LEU A 163 -17.13 17.87 -16.41
C LEU A 163 -17.08 19.39 -16.59
N CYS A 164 -18.17 20.09 -16.31
CA CYS A 164 -18.23 21.56 -16.38
C CYS A 164 -17.27 22.19 -15.36
N LYS A 165 -17.23 21.69 -14.12
CA LYS A 165 -16.27 22.15 -13.09
C LYS A 165 -14.82 21.99 -13.55
N ARG A 166 -14.47 20.84 -14.13
CA ARG A 166 -13.13 20.61 -14.69
C ARG A 166 -12.84 21.53 -15.88
N PHE A 167 -13.82 21.76 -16.77
CA PHE A 167 -13.67 22.65 -17.92
C PHE A 167 -13.36 24.09 -17.47
N VAL A 168 -14.16 24.64 -16.56
CA VAL A 168 -13.97 25.99 -16.01
C VAL A 168 -12.66 26.13 -15.23
N ALA A 169 -12.29 25.11 -14.44
CA ALA A 169 -11.03 25.12 -13.70
C ALA A 169 -9.82 25.23 -14.63
N TYR A 170 -9.88 24.63 -15.82
CA TYR A 170 -8.79 24.69 -16.80
C TYR A 170 -8.78 25.92 -17.70
N GLU A 171 -9.93 26.51 -18.01
CA GLU A 171 -9.97 27.79 -18.74
C GLU A 171 -9.46 28.97 -17.90
N LYS A 172 -9.63 28.89 -16.57
CA LYS A 172 -9.15 29.91 -15.63
C LYS A 172 -7.63 29.87 -15.42
N LEU A 173 -6.98 28.75 -15.72
CA LEU A 173 -5.53 28.65 -15.68
C LEU A 173 -4.98 29.32 -16.95
N PRO A 174 -3.91 30.14 -16.88
CA PRO A 174 -3.26 30.63 -18.08
C PRO A 174 -2.86 29.42 -18.92
N ASN A 175 -3.21 29.45 -20.21
CA ASN A 175 -2.84 28.42 -21.17
C ASN A 175 -1.30 28.35 -21.24
N ASN A 176 -0.68 27.49 -20.42
CA ASN A 176 0.69 27.03 -20.62
C ASN A 176 0.67 26.13 -21.87
N GLU A 177 0.60 26.76 -23.05
CA GLU A 177 0.77 26.12 -24.35
C GLU A 177 2.08 26.63 -24.96
N SER A 178 3.11 25.79 -24.98
CA SER A 178 4.11 25.69 -26.07
C SER A 178 5.16 24.62 -25.74
N SER A 179 4.96 23.41 -26.30
CA SER A 179 5.99 22.51 -26.88
C SER A 179 5.30 21.24 -27.39
#